data_AF-A0A9P6Z6I2-F1
#
_entry.id   AF-A0A9P6Z6I2-F1
#
_cell.length_a   1.000
_cell.length_b   1.000
_cell.length_c   1.000
_cell.angle_alpha   90.00
_cell.angle_beta   90.00
_cell.angle_gamma   90.00
#
_symmetry.space_group_name_H-M   'P 1'
#
loop_
_entity.id
_entity.type
_entity.pdbx_description
1 polymer ?
#
loop_
_entity_poly.entity_id
_entity_poly.type
_entity_poly.pdbx_seq_one_letter_code
_entity_poly.pdbx_strand_id
1 'polypeptide(L)'
;MNNKVTLTLKSFADEFGLLDKRYVFTRCKNIINTRHLSSETERLESELTLFKQSEEYKLYWLERSRRRTQLDTHDSCAEYVQSVIRQETTAITFTTPTSTATSDTMAPISHTTSTITDTVGTADTTAIDHQDIIFAATDTMTDNVKNTTPLEPWIFQGTNVARIIHKISTSCHQND
;
A
#
# COMPACT_ATOMS: atom_id res chain seq x y z
N MET A 1 -13.81 -32.18 -1.76
CA MET A 1 -12.35 -32.44 -1.80
C MET A 1 -11.82 -32.44 -0.37
N ASN A 2 -11.09 -33.48 0.04
CA ASN A 2 -10.63 -33.66 1.43
C ASN A 2 -9.19 -33.11 1.54
N ASN A 3 -9.05 -31.79 1.74
CA ASN A 3 -7.75 -31.10 1.74
C ASN A 3 -6.95 -31.29 3.04
N LYS A 4 -7.32 -32.26 3.90
CA LYS A 4 -6.70 -32.49 5.22
C LYS A 4 -5.21 -32.83 5.15
N VAL A 5 -4.77 -33.42 4.04
CA VAL A 5 -3.37 -33.83 3.83
C VAL A 5 -2.53 -32.69 3.22
N THR A 6 -3.17 -31.72 2.59
CA THR A 6 -2.51 -30.60 1.88
C THR A 6 -2.70 -29.25 2.59
N LEU A 7 -3.40 -29.23 3.73
CA LEU A 7 -3.66 -28.03 4.52
C LEU A 7 -2.38 -27.60 5.25
N THR A 8 -1.57 -26.80 4.57
CA THR A 8 -0.42 -26.11 5.15
C THR A 8 -0.73 -24.62 5.24
N LEU A 9 -0.07 -23.90 6.15
CA LEU A 9 -0.17 -22.44 6.22
C LEU A 9 0.15 -21.78 4.87
N LYS A 10 1.15 -22.33 4.18
CA LYS A 10 1.64 -21.86 2.89
C LYS A 10 0.56 -22.03 1.81
N SER A 11 0.09 -23.27 1.60
CA SER A 11 -0.96 -23.56 0.61
C SER A 11 -2.25 -22.78 0.88
N PHE A 12 -2.65 -22.61 2.14
CA PHE A 12 -3.81 -21.78 2.50
C PHE A 12 -3.63 -20.32 2.08
N ALA A 13 -2.48 -19.71 2.41
CA ALA A 13 -2.24 -18.32 2.04
C ALA A 13 -2.05 -18.13 0.52
N ASP A 14 -1.51 -19.12 -0.18
CA ASP A 14 -1.35 -19.13 -1.64
C ASP A 14 -2.71 -19.20 -2.35
N GLU A 15 -3.56 -20.16 -1.97
CA GLU A 15 -4.89 -20.37 -2.55
C GLU A 15 -5.78 -19.12 -2.50
N PHE A 16 -5.73 -18.40 -1.38
CA PHE A 16 -6.57 -17.22 -1.15
C PHE A 16 -5.85 -15.89 -1.39
N GLY A 17 -4.60 -15.89 -1.89
CA GLY A 17 -3.85 -14.66 -2.16
C GLY A 17 -3.60 -13.77 -0.92
N LEU A 18 -3.57 -14.34 0.29
CA LEU A 18 -3.62 -13.59 1.55
C LEU A 18 -2.26 -13.00 1.97
N LEU A 19 -2.07 -11.70 1.79
CA LEU A 19 -0.78 -11.06 2.06
C LEU A 19 -0.53 -10.75 3.54
N ASP A 20 -1.59 -10.62 4.35
CA ASP A 20 -1.46 -10.29 5.76
C ASP A 20 -1.13 -11.51 6.62
N LYS A 21 0.09 -11.51 7.17
CA LYS A 21 0.60 -12.59 8.00
C LYS A 21 -0.27 -12.86 9.24
N ARG A 22 -0.67 -11.81 9.98
CA ARG A 22 -1.44 -11.98 11.23
C ARG A 22 -2.81 -12.58 10.93
N TYR A 23 -3.49 -12.07 9.91
CA TYR A 23 -4.78 -12.57 9.46
C TYR A 23 -4.70 -14.05 9.07
N VAL A 24 -3.74 -14.42 8.21
CA VAL A 24 -3.52 -15.79 7.77
C VAL A 24 -3.32 -16.72 8.95
N PHE A 25 -2.48 -16.33 9.91
CA PHE A 25 -2.21 -17.13 11.10
C PHE A 25 -3.45 -17.36 11.97
N THR A 26 -4.17 -16.29 12.27
CA THR A 26 -5.41 -16.36 13.05
C THR A 26 -6.41 -17.25 12.35
N ARG A 27 -6.56 -17.11 11.02
CA ARG A 27 -7.50 -17.90 10.25
C ARG A 27 -7.10 -19.38 10.20
N CYS A 28 -5.84 -19.71 9.95
CA CYS A 28 -5.35 -21.09 9.99
C CYS A 28 -5.53 -21.74 11.36
N LYS A 29 -5.21 -21.04 12.45
CA LYS A 29 -5.47 -21.55 13.81
C LYS A 29 -6.95 -21.83 14.04
N ASN A 30 -7.82 -20.90 13.64
CA ASN A 30 -9.26 -21.08 13.78
C ASN A 30 -9.76 -22.30 12.99
N ILE A 31 -9.22 -22.55 11.79
CA ILE A 31 -9.55 -23.73 10.99
C ILE A 31 -9.07 -25.02 11.68
N ILE A 32 -7.81 -25.05 12.15
CA ILE A 32 -7.23 -26.21 12.85
C ILE A 32 -8.04 -26.57 14.11
N ASN A 33 -8.58 -25.57 14.81
CA ASN A 33 -9.38 -25.74 16.01
C ASN A 33 -10.86 -26.10 15.76
N THR A 34 -11.27 -26.31 14.50
CA THR A 34 -12.64 -26.73 14.21
C THR A 34 -12.90 -28.19 14.60
N ARG A 35 -14.13 -28.50 14.99
CA ARG A 35 -14.57 -29.86 15.39
C ARG A 35 -14.33 -30.94 14.32
N HIS A 36 -14.17 -30.56 13.06
CA HIS A 36 -13.99 -31.48 11.95
C HIS A 36 -12.54 -31.94 11.76
N LEU A 37 -11.59 -31.30 12.44
CA LEU A 37 -10.15 -31.58 12.40
C LEU A 37 -9.59 -32.06 13.75
N SER A 38 -10.44 -32.34 14.75
CA SER A 38 -9.99 -32.70 16.10
C SER A 38 -9.02 -33.89 16.17
N SER A 39 -9.11 -34.84 15.23
CA SER A 39 -8.16 -35.97 15.16
C SER A 39 -6.78 -35.58 14.59
N GLU A 40 -6.69 -34.45 13.89
CA GLU A 40 -5.50 -33.97 13.20
C GLU A 40 -4.89 -32.71 13.86
N THR A 41 -5.56 -32.14 14.86
CA THR A 41 -5.20 -30.87 15.49
C THR A 41 -3.75 -30.87 15.97
N GLU A 42 -3.33 -31.86 16.75
CA GLU A 42 -1.95 -31.95 17.28
C GLU A 42 -0.91 -32.03 16.15
N ARG A 43 -1.18 -32.84 15.12
CA ARG A 43 -0.31 -32.95 13.94
C ARG A 43 -0.17 -31.61 13.22
N LEU A 44 -1.29 -30.94 12.94
CA LEU A 44 -1.33 -29.68 12.21
C LEU A 44 -0.69 -28.52 13.02
N GLU A 45 -0.86 -28.51 14.34
CA GLU A 45 -0.19 -27.53 15.22
C GLU A 45 1.31 -27.74 15.28
N SER A 46 1.77 -29.00 15.31
CA SER A 46 3.18 -29.36 15.23
C SER A 46 3.80 -28.92 13.90
N GLU A 47 3.15 -29.26 12.77
CA GLU A 47 3.59 -28.83 11.43
C GLU A 47 3.64 -27.30 11.31
N LEU A 48 2.64 -26.59 11.84
CA LEU A 48 2.61 -25.13 11.87
C LEU A 48 3.77 -24.56 12.69
N THR A 49 4.12 -25.20 13.80
CA THR A 49 5.21 -24.78 14.69
C THR A 49 6.57 -25.02 14.04
N LEU A 50 6.76 -26.19 13.42
CA LEU A 50 7.97 -26.51 12.66
C LEU A 50 8.16 -25.55 11.48
N PHE A 51 7.09 -25.28 10.73
CA PHE A 51 7.14 -24.34 9.61
C PHE A 51 7.58 -22.95 10.10
N LYS A 52 7.02 -22.42 11.20
CA LYS A 52 7.42 -21.11 11.76
C LYS A 52 8.90 -20.98 12.10
N GLN A 53 9.54 -22.09 12.46
CA GLN A 53 10.96 -22.12 12.82
C GLN A 53 11.88 -22.29 11.60
N SER A 54 11.32 -22.68 10.45
CA SER A 54 12.07 -22.89 9.22
C SER A 54 12.56 -21.59 8.57
N GLU A 55 13.63 -21.68 7.79
CA GLU A 55 14.09 -20.58 6.94
C GLU A 55 13.11 -20.30 5.79
N GLU A 56 12.44 -21.35 5.29
CA GLU A 56 11.40 -21.23 4.26
C GLU A 56 10.29 -20.27 4.71
N TYR A 57 9.90 -20.33 5.97
CA TYR A 57 8.90 -19.41 6.53
C TYR A 57 9.35 -17.95 6.49
N LYS A 58 10.62 -17.66 6.78
CA LYS A 58 11.14 -16.28 6.72
C LYS A 58 11.11 -15.76 5.28
N LEU A 59 11.67 -16.53 4.35
CA LEU A 59 11.71 -16.19 2.93
C LEU A 59 10.30 -16.02 2.36
N TYR A 60 9.37 -16.90 2.73
CA TYR A 60 7.98 -16.85 2.29
C TYR A 60 7.28 -15.56 2.69
N TRP A 61 7.42 -15.14 3.96
CA TRP A 61 6.79 -13.90 4.42
C TRP A 61 7.51 -12.64 3.95
N LEU A 62 8.83 -12.71 3.73
CA LEU A 62 9.59 -11.63 3.11
C LEU A 62 9.06 -11.35 1.69
N GLU A 63 8.92 -12.39 0.87
CA GLU A 63 8.40 -12.29 -0.48
C GLU A 63 6.96 -11.76 -0.50
N ARG A 64 6.10 -12.23 0.40
CA ARG A 64 4.73 -11.71 0.53
C ARG A 64 4.69 -10.25 0.97
N SER A 65 5.56 -9.84 1.89
CA SER A 65 5.68 -8.44 2.30
C SER A 65 6.08 -7.57 1.11
N ARG A 66 7.03 -8.03 0.29
CA ARG A 66 7.43 -7.35 -0.94
C ARG A 66 6.26 -7.18 -1.91
N ARG A 67 5.47 -8.24 -2.12
CA ARG A 67 4.26 -8.17 -2.98
C ARG A 67 3.24 -7.19 -2.45
N ARG A 68 3.00 -7.15 -1.14
CA ARG A 68 2.12 -6.17 -0.51
C ARG A 68 2.59 -4.74 -0.79
N THR A 69 3.86 -4.44 -0.50
CA THR A 69 4.42 -3.11 -0.78
C THR A 69 4.31 -2.72 -2.24
N GLN A 70 4.52 -3.67 -3.17
CA GLN A 70 4.36 -3.42 -4.60
C GLN A 70 2.91 -3.05 -4.95
N LEU A 71 1.93 -3.78 -4.43
CA LEU A 71 0.50 -3.50 -4.64
C LEU A 71 0.11 -2.14 -4.03
N ASP A 72 0.50 -1.87 -2.79
CA ASP A 72 0.21 -0.60 -2.09
C ASP A 72 0.80 0.59 -2.86
N THR A 73 2.01 0.44 -3.43
CA THR A 73 2.65 1.45 -4.27
C THR A 73 1.87 1.66 -5.58
N HIS A 74 1.49 0.57 -6.25
CA HIS A 74 0.70 0.67 -7.48
C HIS A 74 -0.64 1.36 -7.25
N ASP A 75 -1.33 1.02 -6.16
CA ASP A 75 -2.60 1.61 -5.77
C ASP A 75 -2.45 3.11 -5.50
N SER A 76 -1.46 3.48 -4.67
CA SER A 76 -1.14 4.89 -4.36
C SER A 76 -0.81 5.69 -5.62
N CYS A 77 -0.04 5.12 -6.56
CA CYS A 77 0.25 5.77 -7.84
C CYS A 77 -1.01 5.93 -8.71
N ALA A 78 -1.88 4.93 -8.76
CA ALA A 78 -3.12 4.99 -9.53
C ALA A 78 -4.06 6.07 -8.96
N GLU A 79 -4.22 6.12 -7.64
CA GLU A 79 -4.99 7.15 -6.94
C GLU A 79 -4.45 8.55 -7.23
N TYR A 80 -3.13 8.72 -7.16
CA TYR A 80 -2.47 9.98 -7.48
C TYR A 80 -2.79 10.43 -8.91
N VAL A 81 -2.57 9.56 -9.91
CA VAL A 81 -2.85 9.88 -11.33
C VAL A 81 -4.31 10.24 -11.53
N GLN A 82 -5.23 9.50 -10.91
CA GLN A 82 -6.66 9.79 -10.96
C GLN A 82 -6.98 11.17 -10.34
N SER A 83 -6.33 11.52 -9.24
CA SER A 83 -6.49 12.82 -8.58
C SER A 83 -6.06 13.98 -9.48
N VAL A 84 -4.92 13.84 -10.18
CA VAL A 84 -4.40 14.82 -11.13
C VAL A 84 -5.34 14.97 -12.32
N ILE A 85 -5.76 13.86 -12.93
CA ILE A 85 -6.72 13.88 -14.05
C ILE A 85 -8.00 14.62 -13.67
N ARG A 86 -8.53 14.35 -12.46
CA ARG A 86 -9.74 15.01 -11.97
C ARG A 86 -9.51 16.52 -11.80
N GLN A 87 -8.37 16.93 -11.24
CA GLN A 87 -8.03 18.34 -11.05
C GLN A 87 -7.91 19.07 -12.41
N GLU A 88 -7.16 18.51 -13.36
CA GLU A 88 -6.97 19.09 -14.68
C GLU A 88 -8.27 19.14 -15.49
N THR A 89 -9.07 18.08 -15.45
CA THR A 89 -10.40 18.04 -16.11
C THR A 89 -11.32 19.12 -15.55
N THR A 90 -11.28 19.33 -14.22
CA THR A 90 -12.04 20.39 -13.56
C THR A 90 -11.57 21.76 -14.04
N ALA A 91 -10.26 22.02 -14.03
CA ALA A 91 -9.69 23.29 -14.48
C ALA A 91 -10.10 23.65 -15.92
N ILE A 92 -10.06 22.69 -16.85
CA ILE A 92 -10.46 22.89 -18.26
C ILE A 92 -11.97 23.16 -18.38
N THR A 93 -12.80 22.43 -17.63
CA THR A 93 -14.26 22.56 -17.71
C THR A 93 -14.72 23.94 -17.20
N PHE A 94 -14.07 24.48 -16.15
CA PHE A 94 -14.39 25.81 -15.62
C PHE A 94 -13.76 26.97 -16.42
N THR A 95 -12.72 26.72 -17.21
CA THR A 95 -12.09 27.75 -18.07
C THR A 95 -12.61 27.75 -19.49
N THR A 96 -13.63 26.96 -19.82
CA THR A 96 -14.37 27.10 -21.07
C THR A 96 -15.46 28.15 -20.88
N PRO A 97 -15.26 29.43 -21.26
CA PRO A 97 -16.37 30.34 -21.41
C PRO A 97 -17.28 29.78 -22.49
N THR A 98 -18.53 29.52 -22.14
CA THR A 98 -19.64 29.49 -23.09
C THR A 98 -19.66 30.83 -23.82
N SER A 99 -18.85 30.94 -24.87
CA SER A 99 -18.91 32.03 -25.84
C SER A 99 -20.11 31.77 -26.74
N THR A 100 -21.30 32.01 -26.21
CA THR A 100 -22.46 32.30 -27.05
C THR A 100 -22.29 33.75 -27.52
N ALA A 101 -21.51 33.94 -28.57
CA ALA A 101 -21.33 35.24 -29.21
C ALA A 101 -22.36 35.41 -30.35
N THR A 102 -23.34 36.29 -30.13
CA THR A 102 -24.13 37.20 -31.03
C THR A 102 -25.60 37.24 -30.58
N SER A 103 -26.28 38.38 -30.38
CA SER A 103 -26.04 39.78 -30.76
C SER A 103 -26.75 40.73 -29.78
N ASP A 104 -26.15 41.90 -29.56
CA ASP A 104 -26.71 43.22 -29.22
C ASP A 104 -28.05 43.34 -28.47
N THR A 105 -28.01 43.98 -27.28
CA THR A 105 -28.69 45.27 -27.03
C THR A 105 -28.41 45.74 -25.58
N MET A 106 -27.98 47.01 -25.50
CA MET A 106 -27.81 47.96 -24.38
C MET A 106 -28.06 47.53 -22.91
N ALA A 107 -27.11 47.98 -22.08
CA ALA A 107 -26.94 47.88 -20.61
C ALA A 107 -28.15 48.41 -19.77
N PRO A 108 -28.24 48.14 -18.44
CA PRO A 108 -27.28 48.68 -17.46
C PRO A 108 -26.89 47.77 -16.28
N ILE A 109 -25.64 47.96 -15.85
CA ILE A 109 -25.08 47.98 -14.48
C ILE A 109 -25.95 47.33 -13.39
N SER A 110 -25.44 46.25 -12.79
CA SER A 110 -25.73 45.88 -11.41
C SER A 110 -24.46 45.42 -10.73
N HIS A 111 -24.03 46.21 -9.75
CA HIS A 111 -23.02 45.82 -8.77
C HIS A 111 -23.57 44.63 -7.99
N THR A 112 -22.83 43.53 -7.92
CA THR A 112 -23.08 42.52 -6.89
C THR A 112 -21.75 42.05 -6.32
N THR A 113 -21.62 42.36 -5.05
CA THR A 113 -20.48 42.22 -4.17
C THR A 113 -19.93 40.80 -4.17
N SER A 114 -18.61 40.69 -4.24
CA SER A 114 -17.87 39.47 -3.93
C SER A 114 -18.22 39.00 -2.51
N THR A 115 -18.59 37.73 -2.34
CA THR A 115 -18.63 37.07 -1.03
C THR A 115 -18.07 35.68 -1.19
N ILE A 116 -16.77 35.58 -0.97
CA ILE A 116 -16.08 34.34 -0.63
C ILE A 116 -16.64 33.92 0.74
N THR A 117 -17.43 32.85 0.77
CA THR A 117 -17.80 32.18 2.01
C THR A 117 -16.89 30.98 2.17
N ASP A 118 -15.79 31.21 2.89
CA ASP A 118 -15.04 30.15 3.55
C ASP A 118 -15.97 29.49 4.56
N THR A 119 -16.44 28.29 4.25
CA THR A 119 -17.17 27.47 5.22
C THR A 119 -16.18 26.50 5.86
N VAL A 120 -15.60 26.96 6.97
CA VAL A 120 -14.99 26.08 7.97
C VAL A 120 -16.13 25.31 8.64
N GLY A 121 -16.41 24.13 8.11
CA GLY A 121 -17.36 23.16 8.66
C GLY A 121 -16.62 22.11 9.48
N THR A 122 -16.38 22.43 10.75
CA THR A 122 -16.06 21.47 11.80
C THR A 122 -17.17 20.43 11.89
N ALA A 123 -16.86 19.17 11.57
CA ALA A 123 -17.66 18.03 11.96
C ALA A 123 -16.78 17.07 12.77
N ASP A 124 -17.08 17.07 14.05
CA ASP A 124 -16.66 16.16 15.09
C ASP A 124 -16.89 14.71 14.65
N THR A 125 -15.87 13.86 14.72
CA THR A 125 -16.04 12.40 14.68
C THR A 125 -14.99 11.79 15.59
N THR A 126 -15.38 11.69 16.86
CA THR A 126 -15.11 10.58 17.78
C THR A 126 -13.77 9.87 17.60
N ALA A 127 -12.88 10.15 18.55
CA ALA A 127 -11.69 9.39 18.90
C ALA A 127 -11.87 7.87 18.70
N ILE A 128 -11.16 7.33 17.71
CA ILE A 128 -10.71 5.95 17.73
C ILE A 128 -9.24 6.01 18.12
N ASP A 129 -8.98 5.48 19.31
CA ASP A 129 -7.68 5.29 19.96
C ASP A 129 -6.76 4.48 19.03
N HIS A 130 -6.05 5.19 18.15
CA HIS A 130 -4.89 4.66 17.45
C HIS A 130 -3.69 4.80 18.37
N GLN A 131 -3.46 3.76 19.17
CA GLN A 131 -2.13 3.53 19.73
C GLN A 131 -1.14 3.39 18.58
N ASP A 132 -0.50 4.52 18.30
CA ASP A 132 0.80 4.62 17.66
C ASP A 132 1.78 3.69 18.37
N ILE A 133 2.00 2.51 17.77
CA ILE A 133 3.27 1.81 17.99
C ILE A 133 4.21 2.32 16.90
N ILE A 134 4.82 3.47 17.19
CA ILE A 134 6.07 3.90 16.58
C ILE A 134 7.08 2.77 16.87
N PHE A 135 7.28 1.86 15.92
CA PHE A 135 8.47 1.01 15.93
C PHE A 135 9.62 1.89 15.45
N ALA A 136 10.21 2.62 16.39
CA ALA A 136 11.55 3.14 16.22
C ALA A 136 12.43 1.96 15.85
N ALA A 137 12.95 1.97 14.62
CA ALA A 137 13.99 1.05 14.18
C ALA A 137 15.28 1.42 14.93
N THR A 138 15.40 1.02 16.18
CA THR A 138 16.68 0.91 16.86
C THR A 138 17.18 -0.52 16.63
N ASP A 139 17.53 -0.79 15.38
CA ASP A 139 18.26 -2.00 15.04
C ASP A 139 19.74 -1.69 15.29
N THR A 140 20.22 -2.01 16.48
CA THR A 140 21.65 -2.02 16.78
C THR A 140 22.25 -3.22 16.07
N MET A 141 22.42 -3.09 14.75
CA MET A 141 23.18 -4.03 13.94
C MET A 141 24.65 -3.81 14.23
N THR A 142 25.19 -4.60 15.16
CA THR A 142 26.62 -4.77 15.33
C THR A 142 27.20 -5.31 14.02
N ASP A 143 28.13 -4.54 13.44
CA ASP A 143 28.87 -4.84 12.22
C ASP A 143 29.25 -6.31 12.08
N ASN A 144 28.74 -6.93 11.02
CA ASN A 144 29.47 -7.99 10.32
C ASN A 144 29.35 -7.79 8.81
N VAL A 145 29.83 -6.62 8.35
CA VAL A 145 30.03 -6.28 6.94
C VAL A 145 31.23 -7.08 6.43
N LYS A 146 31.04 -8.33 6.05
CA LYS A 146 32.06 -9.02 5.23
C LYS A 146 31.58 -10.05 4.23
N ASN A 147 30.27 -10.28 4.06
CA ASN A 147 29.76 -11.21 3.05
C ASN A 147 28.33 -10.86 2.57
N THR A 148 28.03 -9.57 2.36
CA THR A 148 26.82 -9.20 1.64
C THR A 148 27.03 -9.47 0.15
N THR A 149 26.37 -10.50 -0.36
CA THR A 149 26.23 -10.74 -1.80
C THR A 149 25.73 -9.45 -2.45
N PRO A 150 26.34 -8.96 -3.53
CA PRO A 150 25.88 -7.75 -4.20
C PRO A 150 24.40 -7.90 -4.54
N LEU A 151 23.55 -7.02 -4.00
CA LEU A 151 22.14 -6.96 -4.35
C LEU A 151 22.03 -6.79 -5.86
N GLU A 152 21.38 -7.72 -6.54
CA GLU A 152 21.14 -7.58 -7.97
C GLU A 152 20.38 -6.28 -8.24
N PRO A 153 20.83 -5.47 -9.21
CA PRO A 153 20.24 -4.17 -9.47
C PRO A 153 18.76 -4.32 -9.85
N TRP A 154 17.90 -3.52 -9.22
CA TRP A 154 16.47 -3.53 -9.52
C TRP A 154 16.25 -2.88 -10.90
N ILE A 155 15.97 -3.71 -11.91
CA ILE A 155 15.70 -3.28 -13.28
C ILE A 155 14.19 -3.21 -13.52
N PHE A 156 13.69 -2.05 -13.95
CA PHE A 156 12.33 -1.87 -14.45
C PHE A 156 12.38 -1.40 -15.91
N GLN A 157 11.78 -2.17 -16.82
CA GLN A 157 11.80 -1.90 -18.27
C GLN A 157 13.21 -1.60 -18.82
N GLY A 158 14.20 -2.39 -18.43
CA GLY A 158 15.60 -2.20 -18.85
C GLY A 158 16.32 -1.03 -18.17
N THR A 159 15.67 -0.31 -17.25
CA THR A 159 16.29 0.80 -16.51
C THR A 159 16.59 0.41 -15.06
N ASN A 160 17.82 0.67 -14.61
CA ASN A 160 18.23 0.47 -13.22
C ASN A 160 17.63 1.58 -12.33
N VAL A 161 16.73 1.19 -11.42
CA VAL A 161 15.99 2.10 -10.53
C VAL A 161 16.94 2.86 -9.58
N ALA A 162 18.02 2.23 -9.11
CA ALA A 162 19.01 2.89 -8.25
C ALA A 162 19.71 4.06 -8.98
N ARG A 163 19.88 3.95 -10.30
CA ARG A 163 20.43 5.03 -11.14
C ARG A 163 19.49 6.23 -11.23
N ILE A 164 18.18 5.99 -11.29
CA ILE A 164 17.16 7.05 -11.31
C ILE A 164 17.17 7.81 -9.99
N ILE A 165 17.13 7.08 -8.86
CA ILE A 165 17.15 7.66 -7.52
C ILE A 165 18.41 8.50 -7.30
N HIS A 166 19.59 7.98 -7.68
CA HIS A 166 20.84 8.71 -7.59
C HIS A 166 20.80 10.00 -8.42
N LYS A 167 20.27 9.95 -9.67
CA LYS A 167 20.20 11.12 -10.54
C LYS A 167 19.30 12.22 -9.96
N ILE A 168 18.15 11.84 -9.39
CA ILE A 168 17.23 12.78 -8.73
C ILE A 168 17.91 13.42 -7.51
N SER A 169 18.56 12.61 -6.68
CA SER A 169 19.27 13.10 -5.49
C SER A 169 20.38 14.09 -5.84
N THR A 170 21.16 13.84 -6.89
CA THR A 170 22.21 14.77 -7.34
C THR A 170 21.65 16.05 -7.95
N SER A 171 20.52 15.98 -8.67
CA SER A 171 19.90 17.18 -9.26
C SER A 171 19.26 18.09 -8.21
N CYS A 172 18.81 17.55 -7.07
CA CYS A 172 18.32 18.36 -5.95
C CYS A 172 19.43 19.12 -5.21
N HIS A 173 20.70 18.70 -5.32
CA HIS A 173 21.85 19.34 -4.66
C HIS A 173 22.58 20.39 -5.53
N GLN A 174 22.10 20.63 -6.76
CA GLN A 174 22.72 21.59 -7.69
C GLN A 174 21.93 22.89 -7.87
N ASN A 175 20.88 23.10 -7.08
CA ASN A 175 20.05 24.31 -7.10
C ASN A 175 20.20 25.20 -5.86
N ASP A 176 21.24 24.98 -5.05
CA ASP A 176 21.72 25.91 -4.00
C ASP A 176 23.05 26.55 -4.44
#